data_AF-A0AAN7PQI9-F1
#
_entry.id   AF-A0AAN7PQI9-F1
#
_cell.length_a   1.000
_cell.length_b   1.000
_cell.length_c   1.000
_cell.angle_alpha   90.00
_cell.angle_beta   90.00
_cell.angle_gamma   90.00
#
_symmetry.space_group_name_H-M   'P 1'
#
loop_
_entity.id
_entity.type
_entity.pdbx_description
1 polymer ?
#
loop_
_entity_poly.entity_id
_entity_poly.type
_entity_poly.pdbx_seq_one_letter_code
_entity_poly.pdbx_strand_id
1 'polypeptide(L)'
;MDPHRLLCDELEYKLLVRGVANTSAETVNSIKKKFRDYLFKERFRELVMNENFSCECAGEIKVCLKKINDLASFIDNFKGGRESNEAKLFETKLSHLYGRLTRLKVIDQKGSKKSLKTVSNTCKMVPVHKWGISFSGDNMGLSVNASGRVSNC
;
A
#
# COMPACT_ATOMS: atom_id res chain seq x y z
N MET A 1 -3.82 20.78 1.57
CA MET A 1 -3.14 19.72 0.77
C MET A 1 -3.45 19.93 -0.71
N ASP A 2 -2.52 19.73 -1.66
CA ASP A 2 -2.84 19.70 -3.11
C ASP A 2 -3.33 18.28 -3.49
N PRO A 3 -4.61 18.08 -3.89
CA PRO A 3 -5.14 16.77 -4.30
C PRO A 3 -4.40 16.16 -5.51
N HIS A 4 -3.75 16.97 -6.36
CA HIS A 4 -3.17 16.51 -7.62
C HIS A 4 -1.69 16.13 -7.54
N ARG A 5 -1.03 16.35 -6.40
CA ARG A 5 0.39 16.01 -6.21
C ARG A 5 0.56 15.07 -5.04
N LEU A 6 1.28 13.97 -5.30
CA LEU A 6 1.99 13.24 -4.24
C LEU A 6 2.99 14.21 -3.64
N LEU A 7 2.70 14.63 -2.42
CA LEU A 7 3.54 15.55 -1.69
C LEU A 7 4.86 14.84 -1.31
N CYS A 8 5.92 15.62 -1.09
CA CYS A 8 7.25 15.10 -0.77
C CYS A 8 7.20 14.12 0.41
N ASP A 9 6.42 14.46 1.43
CA ASP A 9 6.20 13.67 2.63
C ASP A 9 5.56 12.29 2.35
N GLU A 10 4.69 12.17 1.35
CA GLU A 10 4.06 10.88 0.99
C GLU A 10 5.04 9.95 0.31
N LEU A 11 5.90 10.51 -0.55
CA LEU A 11 6.96 9.75 -1.19
C LEU A 11 8.03 9.32 -0.19
N GLU A 12 8.41 10.23 0.72
CA GLU A 12 9.32 9.94 1.82
C GLU A 12 8.77 8.85 2.72
N TYR A 13 7.51 8.96 3.14
CA TYR A 13 6.86 7.93 3.95
C TYR A 13 6.87 6.57 3.24
N LYS A 14 6.55 6.52 1.94
CA LYS A 14 6.55 5.25 1.17
C LYS A 14 7.94 4.63 1.08
N LEU A 15 8.99 5.44 0.98
CA LEU A 15 10.38 4.98 0.99
C LEU A 15 10.81 4.53 2.39
N LEU A 16 10.40 5.26 3.42
CA LEU A 16 10.67 4.93 4.82
C LEU A 16 10.08 3.57 5.21
N VAL A 17 8.83 3.28 4.80
CA VAL A 17 8.20 1.95 5.01
C VAL A 17 8.96 0.81 4.31
N ARG A 18 9.75 1.13 3.28
CA ARG A 18 10.63 0.18 2.59
C ARG A 18 12.03 0.12 3.19
N GLY A 19 12.28 0.81 4.31
CA GLY A 19 13.60 0.87 4.95
C GLY A 19 14.60 1.76 4.21
N VAL A 20 14.13 2.62 3.31
CA VAL A 20 14.99 3.53 2.55
C VAL A 20 15.06 4.85 3.31
N ALA A 21 16.22 5.10 3.90
CA ALA A 21 16.51 6.42 4.44
C ALA A 21 16.64 7.43 3.29
N ASN A 22 15.90 8.53 3.39
CA ASN A 22 16.09 9.69 2.51
C ASN A 22 16.77 10.79 3.30
N THR A 23 17.74 11.43 2.68
CA THR A 23 18.35 12.64 3.22
C THR A 23 17.43 13.82 2.93
N SER A 24 17.23 14.70 3.91
CA SER A 24 16.39 15.91 3.78
C SER A 24 16.84 16.90 2.70
N ALA A 25 18.05 16.73 2.15
CA ALA A 25 18.60 17.52 1.05
C ALA A 25 18.18 17.02 -0.34
N GLU A 26 17.45 15.91 -0.46
CA GLU A 26 17.09 15.36 -1.77
C GLU A 26 15.90 16.08 -2.42
N THR A 27 16.01 16.30 -3.74
CA THR A 27 14.92 16.89 -4.50
C THR A 27 13.77 15.90 -4.71
N VAL A 28 12.53 16.41 -4.82
CA VAL A 28 11.33 15.59 -5.12
C VAL A 28 11.51 14.69 -6.34
N ASN A 29 12.24 15.13 -7.36
CA ASN A 29 12.51 14.35 -8.56
C ASN A 29 13.46 13.16 -8.28
N SER A 30 14.46 13.35 -7.42
CA SER A 30 15.34 12.27 -6.95
C SER A 30 14.53 11.22 -6.18
N ILE A 31 13.69 11.67 -5.25
CA ILE A 31 12.81 10.81 -4.46
C ILE A 31 11.85 10.01 -5.37
N LYS A 32 11.24 10.67 -6.38
CA LYS A 32 10.40 9.99 -7.37
C LYS A 32 11.16 8.94 -8.18
N LYS A 33 12.40 9.24 -8.59
CA LYS A 33 13.25 8.30 -9.32
C LYS A 33 13.52 7.06 -8.47
N LYS A 34 14.00 7.25 -7.24
CA LYS A 34 14.21 6.16 -6.29
C LYS A 34 12.93 5.33 -6.12
N PHE A 35 11.81 5.98 -5.84
CA PHE A 35 10.55 5.27 -5.64
C PHE A 35 10.16 4.40 -6.84
N ARG A 36 10.35 4.86 -8.08
CA ARG A 36 10.14 4.04 -9.29
C ARG A 36 11.08 2.85 -9.36
N ASP A 37 12.36 3.04 -9.05
CA ASP A 37 13.35 1.95 -9.03
C ASP A 37 12.97 0.89 -7.98
N TYR A 38 12.46 1.31 -6.82
CA TYR A 38 11.95 0.40 -5.79
C TYR A 38 10.68 -0.34 -6.23
N LEU A 39 9.74 0.34 -6.89
CA LEU A 39 8.56 -0.32 -7.47
C LEU A 39 8.95 -1.35 -8.53
N PHE A 40 9.97 -1.06 -9.32
CA PHE A 40 10.50 -2.00 -10.30
C PHE A 40 11.05 -3.25 -9.60
N LYS A 41 11.89 -3.09 -8.57
CA LYS A 41 12.42 -4.22 -7.76
C LYS A 41 11.31 -5.02 -7.06
N GLU A 42 10.28 -4.36 -6.55
CA GLU A 42 9.10 -5.03 -5.97
C GLU A 42 8.40 -5.96 -6.96
N ARG A 43 8.31 -5.55 -8.23
CA ARG A 43 7.71 -6.38 -9.29
C ARG A 43 8.48 -7.69 -9.49
N PHE A 44 9.80 -7.68 -9.29
CA PHE A 44 10.66 -8.87 -9.36
C PHE A 44 10.79 -9.60 -8.03
N ARG A 45 10.03 -9.20 -7.00
CA ARG A 45 10.10 -9.76 -5.63
C ARG A 45 11.48 -9.65 -4.98
N GLU A 46 12.31 -8.75 -5.46
CA GLU A 46 13.63 -8.47 -4.89
C GLU A 46 13.53 -7.62 -3.62
N LEU A 47 12.37 -7.02 -3.36
CA LEU A 47 12.14 -6.16 -2.23
C LEU A 47 11.03 -6.68 -1.33
N VAL A 48 11.37 -6.86 -0.05
CA VAL A 48 10.42 -7.15 1.02
C VAL A 48 10.20 -5.86 1.81
N MET A 49 8.95 -5.57 2.18
CA MET A 49 8.62 -4.45 3.06
C MET A 49 9.44 -4.56 4.36
N ASN A 50 9.90 -3.43 4.91
CA ASN A 50 10.71 -3.46 6.12
C ASN A 50 9.86 -3.90 7.31
N GLU A 51 10.06 -5.13 7.80
CA GLU A 51 9.36 -5.68 8.96
C GLU A 51 9.65 -4.91 10.26
N ASN A 52 10.82 -4.25 10.29
CA ASN A 52 11.30 -3.44 11.40
C ASN A 52 10.91 -1.96 11.27
N PHE A 53 9.98 -1.62 10.37
CA PHE A 53 9.46 -0.27 10.29
C PHE A 53 8.82 0.13 11.63
N SER A 54 9.46 1.08 12.31
CA SER A 54 8.98 1.72 13.51
C SER A 54 8.70 3.19 13.19
N CYS A 55 7.53 3.66 13.60
CA CYS A 55 7.13 5.04 13.40
C CYS A 55 6.44 5.56 14.65
N GLU A 56 6.63 6.84 14.95
CA GLU A 56 5.98 7.50 16.08
C GLU A 56 4.47 7.59 15.82
N CYS A 57 3.70 6.74 16.50
CA CYS A 57 2.26 6.60 16.26
C CYS A 57 1.50 7.91 16.46
N ALA A 58 1.83 8.69 17.49
CA ALA A 58 1.16 9.95 17.79
C ALA A 58 1.36 11.00 16.68
N GLY A 59 2.60 11.14 16.19
CA GLY A 59 2.93 12.03 15.08
C GLY A 59 2.20 11.64 13.81
N GLU A 60 2.19 10.35 13.46
CA GLU A 60 1.51 9.84 12.28
C GLU A 60 -0.01 10.00 12.32
N ILE A 61 -0.64 9.76 13.47
CA ILE A 61 -2.09 10.00 13.64
C ILE A 61 -2.41 11.47 13.39
N LYS A 62 -1.61 12.39 13.95
CA LYS A 62 -1.78 13.83 13.76
C LYS A 62 -1.66 14.22 12.28
N VAL A 63 -0.68 13.66 11.56
CA VAL A 63 -0.50 13.90 10.12
C VAL A 63 -1.68 13.35 9.32
N CYS A 64 -2.12 12.12 9.61
CA CYS A 64 -3.25 11.50 8.92
C CYS A 64 -4.54 12.29 9.16
N LEU A 65 -4.82 12.68 10.40
CA LEU A 65 -6.02 13.44 10.77
C LEU A 65 -6.04 14.82 10.09
N LYS A 66 -4.91 15.53 10.07
CA LYS A 66 -4.80 16.79 9.32
C LYS A 66 -5.12 16.60 7.84
N LYS A 67 -4.57 15.56 7.21
CA LYS A 67 -4.82 15.27 5.78
C LYS A 67 -6.25 14.84 5.49
N ILE A 68 -6.89 14.09 6.39
CA ILE A 68 -8.31 13.71 6.27
C ILE A 68 -9.17 14.96 6.33
N ASN A 69 -8.92 15.87 7.28
CA ASN A 69 -9.67 17.12 7.40
C ASN A 69 -9.49 18.03 6.18
N ASP A 70 -8.25 18.15 5.67
CA ASP A 70 -7.98 18.84 4.42
C ASP A 70 -8.82 18.21 3.28
N LEU A 71 -8.78 16.88 3.12
CA LEU A 71 -9.52 16.16 2.07
C LEU A 71 -11.04 16.31 2.20
N ALA A 72 -11.58 16.31 3.42
CA ALA A 72 -13.01 16.49 3.67
C ALA A 72 -13.51 17.81 3.05
N SER A 73 -12.77 18.91 3.26
CA SER A 73 -13.13 20.20 2.66
C SER A 73 -13.14 20.18 1.12
N PHE A 74 -12.27 19.40 0.47
CA PHE A 74 -12.27 19.27 -0.99
C PHE A 74 -13.44 18.40 -1.48
N ILE A 75 -13.81 17.37 -0.73
CA ILE A 75 -14.92 16.49 -1.03
C ILE A 75 -16.25 17.23 -0.87
N ASP A 76 -16.41 18.05 0.16
CA ASP A 76 -17.63 18.83 0.38
C ASP A 76 -17.92 19.82 -0.77
N ASN A 77 -16.86 20.30 -1.41
CA ASN A 77 -16.96 21.22 -2.55
C ASN A 77 -16.99 20.50 -3.92
N PHE A 78 -16.91 19.17 -3.94
CA PHE A 78 -16.81 18.40 -5.16
C PHE A 78 -18.18 18.24 -5.85
N LYS A 79 -18.24 18.62 -7.13
CA LYS A 79 -19.47 18.55 -7.97
C LYS A 79 -19.40 17.51 -9.08
N GLY A 80 -18.32 16.73 -9.16
CA GLY A 80 -18.14 15.73 -10.22
C GLY A 80 -18.87 14.42 -9.93
N GLY A 81 -18.99 13.58 -10.97
CA GLY A 81 -19.49 12.22 -10.82
C GLY A 81 -18.45 11.27 -10.23
N ARG A 82 -18.89 10.07 -9.82
CA ARG A 82 -18.02 9.03 -9.25
C ARG A 82 -16.87 8.60 -10.17
N GLU A 83 -17.05 8.70 -11.49
CA GLU A 83 -16.03 8.32 -12.46
C GLU A 83 -15.03 9.44 -12.78
N SER A 84 -15.21 10.63 -12.19
CA SER A 84 -14.30 11.74 -12.44
C SER A 84 -12.88 11.42 -11.96
N ASN A 85 -11.90 12.05 -12.59
CA ASN A 85 -10.50 11.88 -12.21
C ASN A 85 -10.25 12.34 -10.76
N GLU A 86 -10.95 13.38 -10.32
CA GLU A 86 -10.90 13.88 -8.94
C GLU A 86 -11.45 12.85 -7.93
N ALA A 87 -12.56 12.18 -8.24
CA ALA A 87 -13.08 11.12 -7.39
C ALA A 87 -12.06 9.98 -7.20
N LYS A 88 -11.43 9.54 -8.30
CA LYS A 88 -10.36 8.52 -8.28
C LYS A 88 -9.13 9.00 -7.48
N LEU A 89 -8.82 10.29 -7.55
CA LEU A 89 -7.74 10.89 -6.76
C LEU A 89 -8.06 10.87 -5.26
N PHE A 90 -9.29 11.21 -4.86
CA PHE A 90 -9.73 11.11 -3.47
C PHE A 90 -9.66 9.67 -2.95
N GLU A 91 -10.17 8.69 -3.71
CA GLU A 91 -10.08 7.27 -3.36
C GLU A 91 -8.63 6.82 -3.16
N THR A 92 -7.73 7.21 -4.08
CA THR A 92 -6.31 6.88 -3.99
C THR A 92 -5.68 7.46 -2.72
N LYS A 93 -6.02 8.71 -2.37
CA LYS A 93 -5.50 9.37 -1.17
C LYS A 93 -6.06 8.79 0.12
N LEU A 94 -7.36 8.52 0.18
CA LEU A 94 -8.00 7.86 1.32
C LEU A 94 -7.43 6.47 1.54
N SER A 95 -7.26 5.69 0.46
CA SER A 95 -6.61 4.38 0.51
C SER A 95 -5.16 4.47 1.02
N HIS A 96 -4.40 5.49 0.59
CA HIS A 96 -3.06 5.73 1.11
C HIS A 96 -3.05 6.03 2.62
N LEU A 97 -3.91 6.93 3.09
CA LEU A 97 -4.04 7.30 4.50
C LEU A 97 -4.51 6.12 5.35
N TYR A 98 -5.50 5.37 4.87
CA TYR A 98 -5.96 4.13 5.49
C TYR A 98 -4.79 3.14 5.63
N GLY A 99 -4.00 2.95 4.57
CA GLY A 99 -2.80 2.13 4.62
C GLY A 99 -1.79 2.59 5.67
N ARG A 100 -1.63 3.90 5.90
CA ARG A 100 -0.77 4.42 6.98
C ARG A 100 -1.30 4.00 8.35
N LEU A 101 -2.60 4.24 8.57
CA LEU A 101 -3.27 3.94 9.83
C LEU A 101 -3.24 2.44 10.16
N THR A 102 -3.44 1.56 9.18
CA THR A 102 -3.40 0.10 9.40
C THR A 102 -2.00 -0.42 9.76
N ARG A 103 -0.94 0.32 9.38
CA ARG A 103 0.45 -0.01 9.76
C ARG A 103 0.84 0.51 11.13
N LEU A 104 0.06 1.39 11.74
CA LEU A 104 0.29 1.83 13.11
C LEU A 104 -0.02 0.63 14.02
N LYS A 105 1.03 -0.10 14.39
CA LYS A 105 0.94 -1.06 15.48
C LYS A 105 0.58 -0.25 16.72
N VAL A 106 -0.58 -0.53 17.32
CA VAL A 106 -0.88 -0.02 18.65
C VAL A 106 0.16 -0.63 19.57
N ILE A 107 1.24 0.11 19.82
CA ILE A 107 2.16 -0.19 20.91
C ILE A 107 1.36 0.15 22.15
N ASP A 108 0.54 -0.79 22.61
CA ASP A 108 -0.07 -0.71 23.93
C ASP A 108 1.08 -0.62 24.93
N GLN A 109 1.39 0.60 25.39
CA GLN A 109 2.38 0.84 26.44
C GLN A 109 1.90 0.35 27.81
N LYS A 110 0.98 -0.60 27.87
CA LYS A 110 0.56 -1.25 29.10
C LYS A 110 0.65 -2.75 28.90
N GLY A 111 1.45 -3.40 29.73
CA GLY A 111 1.56 -4.86 29.87
C GLY A 111 0.27 -5.54 30.33
N SER A 112 -0.84 -5.26 29.66
CA SER A 112 -2.10 -5.97 29.80
C SER A 112 -2.30 -6.76 28.53
N LYS A 113 -2.01 -8.06 28.63
CA LYS A 113 -2.35 -9.08 27.64
C LYS A 113 -3.85 -9.04 27.35
N LYS A 114 -4.30 -8.16 26.46
CA LYS A 114 -5.55 -8.33 25.75
C LYS A 114 -5.19 -8.41 24.28
N SER A 115 -5.02 -9.66 23.84
CA SER A 115 -4.91 -10.03 22.45
C SER A 115 -6.15 -9.50 21.72
N LEU A 116 -6.06 -8.29 21.17
CA LEU A 116 -6.84 -7.95 20.01
C LEU A 116 -6.37 -8.91 18.93
N LYS A 117 -7.25 -9.85 18.57
CA LYS A 117 -7.09 -10.70 17.40
C LYS A 117 -7.05 -9.79 16.19
N THR A 118 -5.86 -9.31 15.86
CA THR A 118 -5.53 -8.87 14.50
C THR A 118 -5.93 -10.02 13.61
N VAL A 119 -6.94 -9.80 12.77
CA VAL A 119 -7.27 -10.71 11.68
C VAL A 119 -6.04 -10.69 10.77
N SER A 120 -5.05 -11.53 11.09
CA SER A 120 -3.99 -11.86 10.16
C SER A 120 -4.70 -12.63 9.05
N ASN A 121 -5.11 -11.92 8.01
CA ASN A 121 -5.21 -12.52 6.69
C ASN A 121 -3.79 -12.95 6.33
N THR A 122 -3.33 -14.05 6.92
CA THR A 122 -2.29 -14.87 6.31
C THR A 122 -2.93 -15.32 5.02
N CYS A 123 -2.71 -14.54 3.96
CA CYS A 123 -2.94 -14.99 2.60
C CYS A 123 -2.00 -16.19 2.46
N LYS A 124 -2.50 -17.38 2.82
CA LYS A 124 -1.73 -18.61 2.78
C LYS A 124 -1.30 -18.72 1.33
N MET A 125 0.00 -18.59 1.07
CA MET A 125 0.53 -18.79 -0.27
C MET A 125 0.10 -20.18 -0.71
N VAL A 126 -0.85 -20.23 -1.62
CA VAL A 126 -1.26 -21.48 -2.26
C VAL A 126 -0.12 -21.81 -3.22
N PRO A 127 0.60 -22.93 -3.07
CA PRO A 127 1.64 -23.32 -4.01
C PRO A 127 1.08 -23.39 -5.43
N VAL A 128 1.86 -22.99 -6.44
CA VAL A 128 1.40 -22.91 -7.85
C VAL A 128 0.79 -24.22 -8.34
N HIS A 129 1.32 -25.38 -7.91
CA HIS A 129 0.76 -26.70 -8.26
C HIS A 129 -0.66 -26.94 -7.72
N LYS A 130 -1.13 -26.16 -6.74
CA LYS A 130 -2.50 -26.22 -6.21
C LYS A 130 -3.46 -25.23 -6.88
N TRP A 131 -3.01 -24.46 -7.88
CA TRP A 131 -3.86 -23.46 -8.56
C TRP A 131 -4.80 -24.08 -9.60
N GLY A 132 -4.71 -25.38 -9.87
CA GLY A 132 -5.50 -26.02 -10.92
C GLY A 132 -5.12 -25.55 -12.34
N ILE A 133 -3.91 -25.04 -12.51
CA ILE A 133 -3.35 -24.65 -13.80
C ILE A 133 -2.56 -25.85 -14.33
N SER A 134 -3.01 -26.40 -15.46
CA SER A 134 -2.27 -27.42 -16.21
C SER A 134 -1.67 -26.79 -17.45
N PHE A 135 -0.37 -26.97 -17.64
CA PHE A 135 0.32 -26.60 -18.88
C PHE A 135 0.28 -27.80 -19.82
N SER A 136 -0.29 -27.60 -20.99
CA SER A 136 -0.28 -28.58 -22.07
C SER A 136 0.28 -27.89 -23.31
N GLY A 137 1.30 -28.47 -23.92
CA GLY A 137 1.89 -27.96 -25.15
C GLY A 137 2.72 -29.04 -25.81
N ASP A 138 2.47 -29.25 -27.10
CA ASP A 138 3.36 -30.04 -27.95
C ASP A 138 4.56 -29.16 -28.37
N ASN A 139 5.57 -29.73 -29.02
CA ASN A 139 6.79 -29.05 -29.49
C ASN A 139 6.54 -27.81 -30.39
N MET A 140 5.29 -27.50 -30.72
CA MET A 140 4.85 -26.40 -31.56
C MET A 140 4.28 -25.20 -30.77
N GLY A 141 4.14 -25.29 -29.45
CA GLY A 141 3.72 -24.14 -28.63
C GLY A 141 3.14 -24.49 -27.26
N LEU A 142 3.36 -23.61 -26.29
CA LEU A 142 2.78 -23.69 -24.94
C LEU A 142 1.38 -23.07 -24.92
N SER A 143 0.39 -23.83 -24.48
CA SER A 143 -0.96 -23.33 -24.17
C SER A 143 -1.25 -23.44 -22.67
N VAL A 144 -2.02 -22.49 -22.13
CA VAL A 144 -2.38 -22.44 -20.71
C VAL A 144 -3.89 -22.56 -20.58
N ASN A 145 -4.35 -23.66 -19.97
CA ASN A 145 -5.77 -23.86 -19.64
C ASN A 145 -5.96 -23.70 -18.13
N ALA A 146 -6.83 -22.76 -17.73
CA ALA A 146 -7.21 -22.56 -16.34
C ALA A 146 -8.54 -23.29 -16.06
N SER A 147 -8.49 -24.39 -15.30
CA SER A 147 -9.69 -25.12 -14.90
C SER A 147 -10.19 -24.60 -13.55
N GLY A 148 -11.13 -23.66 -13.57
CA GLY A 148 -11.70 -23.09 -12.35
C GLY A 148 -12.60 -24.09 -11.61
N ARG A 149 -12.11 -24.68 -10.51
CA ARG A 149 -12.99 -25.29 -9.50
C ARG A 149 -13.29 -24.24 -8.43
N VAL A 150 -14.52 -23.71 -8.45
CA VAL A 150 -15.06 -22.90 -7.36
C VAL A 150 -15.22 -23.82 -6.15
N SER A 151 -14.30 -23.72 -5.19
CA SER A 151 -14.45 -24.36 -3.89
C SER A 151 -15.16 -23.35 -3.00
N ASN A 152 -16.45 -23.58 -2.74
CA ASN A 152 -17.21 -22.79 -1.77
C ASN A 152 -16.64 -23.07 -0.37
N CYS A 153 -16.09 -22.03 0.25
CA CYS A 153 -15.84 -21.96 1.69
C CYS A 153 -16.90 -21.08 2.32
#